data_AF-A0AB34J1E4-F1
#
_entry.id   AF-A0AB34J1E4-F1
#
_cell.length_a   1.000
_cell.length_b   1.000
_cell.length_c   1.000
_cell.angle_alpha   90.00
_cell.angle_beta   90.00
_cell.angle_gamma   90.00
#
_symmetry.space_group_name_H-M   'P 1'
#
loop_
_entity.id
_entity.type
_entity.pdbx_description
1 polymer ?
#
loop_
_entity_poly.entity_id
_entity_poly.type
_entity_poly.pdbx_seq_one_letter_code
_entity_poly.pdbx_strand_id
1 'polypeptide(L)'
;MSVAFASDVVGASPTSSPHSSTPDFPEEDPTREALDKWIDAWDAYAATNGYAPMLQGRDPPSVIQFTERDLTLIPALPPDAGASAIAAREALRAQVIHDNSIKSKQRADTLCDHRHRFALLLIVHLRPRAGLRLQRLLSAHIVSGTVGASDALYDGIAMYLELRALRAARMTKPQRDAVRRALADMEQSPLADGCSVQAFSSRARQPLHARHQSVSRPTVRRICALRVHRRADAARSPSSWHVSVDGKRRRLFLSGALLLDVDNAGAVELSRDLNKGG
;
A
#
# COMPACT_ATOMS: atom_id res chain seq x y z
N MET A 1 -57.99 -37.46 -22.68
CA MET A 1 -56.71 -38.20 -22.79
C MET A 1 -55.66 -37.39 -22.04
N SER A 2 -55.42 -37.73 -20.78
CA SER A 2 -54.42 -37.07 -19.92
C SER A 2 -53.05 -37.66 -20.18
N VAL A 3 -52.09 -36.83 -20.54
CA VAL A 3 -50.68 -37.20 -20.58
C VAL A 3 -50.03 -36.58 -19.35
N ALA A 4 -49.71 -37.43 -18.38
CA ALA A 4 -48.92 -37.08 -17.21
C ALA A 4 -47.44 -37.07 -17.60
N PHE A 5 -46.75 -35.95 -17.39
CA PHE A 5 -45.29 -35.90 -17.42
C PHE A 5 -44.77 -36.24 -16.02
N ALA A 6 -44.18 -37.42 -15.89
CA ALA A 6 -43.37 -37.80 -14.74
C ALA A 6 -42.05 -37.00 -14.78
N SER A 7 -41.82 -36.16 -13.77
CA SER A 7 -40.51 -35.58 -13.49
C SER A 7 -39.79 -36.49 -12.49
N ASP A 8 -38.90 -37.33 -12.99
CA ASP A 8 -37.91 -38.01 -12.16
C ASP A 8 -36.88 -36.98 -11.68
N VAL A 9 -37.04 -36.52 -10.44
CA VAL A 9 -35.98 -35.89 -9.65
C VAL A 9 -35.02 -37.00 -9.23
N VAL A 10 -34.02 -37.25 -10.07
CA VAL A 10 -32.82 -37.98 -9.66
C VAL A 10 -31.97 -37.02 -8.84
N GLY A 11 -31.83 -37.35 -7.55
CA GLY A 11 -30.98 -36.65 -6.59
C GLY A 11 -29.53 -36.64 -7.05
N ALA A 12 -29.12 -35.55 -7.68
CA ALA A 12 -27.74 -35.13 -7.69
C ALA A 12 -27.47 -34.43 -6.35
N SER A 13 -26.78 -35.11 -5.45
CA SER A 13 -26.08 -34.43 -4.36
C SER A 13 -25.18 -33.37 -4.99
N PRO A 14 -25.25 -32.08 -4.60
CA PRO A 14 -24.23 -31.15 -5.01
C PRO A 14 -22.94 -31.58 -4.31
N THR A 15 -22.09 -32.32 -5.03
CA THR A 15 -20.65 -32.30 -4.78
C THR A 15 -20.23 -30.84 -4.93
N SER A 16 -20.29 -30.12 -3.82
CA SER A 16 -19.61 -28.84 -3.68
C SER A 16 -18.17 -29.10 -4.07
N SER A 17 -17.79 -28.62 -5.25
CA SER A 17 -16.39 -28.38 -5.53
C SER A 17 -15.86 -27.53 -4.37
N PRO A 18 -14.69 -27.81 -3.80
CA PRO A 18 -14.09 -26.91 -2.83
C PRO A 18 -13.74 -25.64 -3.60
N HIS A 19 -14.71 -24.72 -3.68
CA HIS A 19 -14.42 -23.33 -3.98
C HIS A 19 -13.32 -22.93 -3.03
N SER A 20 -12.23 -22.42 -3.60
CA SER A 20 -10.98 -22.04 -2.96
C SER A 20 -11.18 -20.94 -1.92
N SER A 21 -11.88 -21.28 -0.83
CA SER A 21 -11.99 -20.45 0.35
C SER A 21 -10.63 -20.45 1.01
N THR A 22 -9.94 -19.32 0.84
CA THR A 22 -8.79 -18.99 1.68
C THR A 22 -9.20 -19.17 3.14
N PRO A 23 -8.40 -19.89 3.96
CA PRO A 23 -8.73 -20.07 5.36
C PRO A 23 -8.67 -18.73 6.10
N ASP A 24 -9.57 -18.54 7.07
CA ASP A 24 -9.53 -17.43 8.01
C ASP A 24 -8.23 -17.46 8.81
N PHE A 25 -7.79 -16.28 9.26
CA PHE A 25 -6.59 -16.18 10.08
C PHE A 25 -6.76 -16.98 11.39
N PRO A 26 -5.78 -17.80 11.80
CA PRO A 26 -5.96 -18.75 12.89
C PRO A 26 -6.37 -18.12 14.23
N GLU A 27 -5.68 -17.08 14.69
CA GLU A 27 -5.94 -16.35 15.95
C GLU A 27 -4.98 -15.15 16.06
N GLU A 28 -5.16 -14.25 17.03
CA GLU A 28 -4.24 -13.11 17.26
C GLU A 28 -2.77 -13.55 17.39
N ASP A 29 -2.55 -14.67 18.05
CA ASP A 29 -1.24 -15.25 18.31
C ASP A 29 -1.17 -16.72 17.88
N PRO A 30 -1.00 -16.97 16.59
CA PRO A 30 -1.11 -18.33 16.07
C PRO A 30 0.08 -19.20 16.46
N THR A 31 -0.20 -20.47 16.68
CA THR A 31 0.86 -21.49 16.71
C THR A 31 1.63 -21.48 15.39
N ARG A 32 2.92 -21.84 15.45
CA ARG A 32 3.78 -21.84 14.25
C ARG A 32 3.20 -22.71 13.14
N GLU A 33 2.70 -23.89 13.48
CA GLU A 33 2.11 -24.82 12.52
C GLU A 33 0.84 -24.27 11.88
N ALA A 34 -0.04 -23.64 12.67
CA ALA A 34 -1.25 -22.99 12.16
C ALA A 34 -0.91 -21.82 11.23
N LEU A 35 0.10 -21.00 11.61
CA LEU A 35 0.57 -19.89 10.79
C LEU A 35 1.23 -20.37 9.50
N ASP A 36 2.09 -21.39 9.56
CA ASP A 36 2.75 -21.97 8.38
C ASP A 36 1.71 -22.49 7.39
N LYS A 37 0.74 -23.28 7.87
CA LYS A 37 -0.36 -23.80 7.05
C LYS A 37 -1.21 -22.69 6.44
N TRP A 38 -1.50 -21.63 7.20
CA TRP A 38 -2.24 -20.48 6.71
C TRP A 38 -1.47 -19.73 5.63
N ILE A 39 -0.17 -19.45 5.84
CA ILE A 39 0.68 -18.78 4.86
C ILE A 39 0.80 -19.61 3.58
N ASP A 40 0.98 -20.93 3.69
CA ASP A 40 1.11 -21.79 2.51
C ASP A 40 -0.18 -21.79 1.66
N ALA A 41 -1.35 -21.77 2.31
CA ALA A 41 -2.64 -21.64 1.63
C ALA A 41 -2.80 -20.27 0.93
N TRP A 42 -2.33 -19.20 1.57
CA TRP A 42 -2.38 -17.86 1.00
C TRP A 42 -1.35 -17.60 -0.10
N ASP A 43 -0.16 -18.19 0.00
CA ASP A 43 0.84 -18.18 -1.07
C ASP A 43 0.29 -18.92 -2.30
N ALA A 44 -0.40 -20.04 -2.12
CA ALA A 44 -1.10 -20.75 -3.18
C ALA A 44 -2.21 -19.87 -3.80
N TYR A 45 -3.06 -19.24 -2.98
CA TYR A 45 -4.09 -18.32 -3.46
C TYR A 45 -3.49 -17.16 -4.27
N ALA A 46 -2.42 -16.54 -3.76
CA ALA A 46 -1.74 -15.44 -4.43
C ALA A 46 -1.14 -15.87 -5.78
N ALA A 47 -0.63 -17.10 -5.88
CA ALA A 47 -0.16 -17.67 -7.13
C ALA A 47 -1.31 -17.86 -8.14
N THR A 48 -2.42 -18.48 -7.73
CA THR A 48 -3.57 -18.75 -8.61
C THR A 48 -4.26 -17.48 -9.09
N ASN A 49 -4.32 -16.43 -8.26
CA ASN A 49 -5.02 -15.18 -8.59
C ASN A 49 -4.11 -14.09 -9.20
N GLY A 50 -2.86 -14.42 -9.54
CA GLY A 50 -1.96 -13.49 -10.23
C GLY A 50 -1.31 -12.41 -9.34
N TYR A 51 -1.36 -12.55 -8.01
CA TYR A 51 -0.68 -11.67 -7.06
C TYR A 51 0.78 -12.06 -6.82
N ALA A 52 1.21 -13.27 -7.21
CA ALA A 52 2.58 -13.75 -7.01
C ALA A 52 3.67 -12.81 -7.58
N PRO A 53 3.54 -12.22 -8.80
CA PRO A 53 4.50 -11.23 -9.28
C PRO A 53 4.62 -10.01 -8.34
N MET A 54 3.50 -9.53 -7.82
CA MET A 54 3.47 -8.37 -6.91
C MET A 54 4.15 -8.68 -5.58
N LEU A 55 3.97 -9.89 -5.04
CA LEU A 55 4.69 -10.35 -3.84
C LEU A 55 6.22 -10.41 -4.06
N GLN A 56 6.66 -10.61 -5.30
CA GLN A 56 8.07 -10.61 -5.70
C GLN A 56 8.58 -9.20 -6.07
N GLY A 57 7.73 -8.18 -5.97
CA GLY A 57 8.06 -6.81 -6.37
C GLY A 57 8.15 -6.59 -7.88
N ARG A 58 7.46 -7.41 -8.66
CA ARG A 58 7.26 -7.29 -10.12
C ARG A 58 5.83 -6.86 -10.42
N ASP A 59 5.60 -6.37 -11.64
CA ASP A 59 4.26 -6.00 -12.09
C ASP A 59 3.44 -7.23 -12.48
N PRO A 60 2.12 -7.24 -12.23
CA PRO A 60 1.24 -8.30 -12.69
C PRO A 60 1.03 -8.22 -14.22
N PRO A 61 0.67 -9.33 -14.89
CA PRO A 61 0.51 -9.36 -16.35
C PRO A 61 -0.48 -8.32 -16.89
N SER A 62 -1.53 -8.01 -16.14
CA SER A 62 -2.54 -7.02 -16.49
C SER A 62 -2.00 -5.59 -16.63
N VAL A 63 -0.83 -5.30 -16.06
CA VAL A 63 -0.20 -3.98 -16.08
C VAL A 63 0.81 -3.82 -17.23
N ILE A 64 1.25 -4.93 -17.85
CA ILE A 64 2.27 -4.92 -18.91
C ILE A 64 1.85 -4.09 -20.13
N GLN A 65 0.55 -4.07 -20.44
CA GLN A 65 0.00 -3.27 -21.56
C GLN A 65 0.22 -1.76 -21.42
N PHE A 66 0.46 -1.26 -20.21
CA PHE A 66 0.71 0.16 -19.93
C PHE A 66 2.20 0.54 -20.07
N THR A 67 2.97 -0.24 -20.83
CA THR A 67 4.36 0.08 -21.12
C THR A 67 4.45 1.36 -21.95
N GLU A 68 5.25 2.30 -21.46
CA GLU A 68 5.56 3.57 -22.12
C GLU A 68 6.39 3.33 -23.38
N ARG A 69 6.11 4.10 -24.43
CA ARG A 69 6.91 4.07 -25.66
C ARG A 69 8.20 4.86 -25.43
N ASP A 70 9.31 4.31 -25.87
CA ASP A 70 10.59 4.99 -25.79
C ASP A 70 10.67 6.16 -26.79
N LEU A 71 10.93 7.37 -26.28
CA LEU A 71 11.07 8.59 -27.09
C LEU A 71 12.38 8.63 -27.87
N THR A 72 13.38 7.80 -27.52
CA THR A 72 14.64 7.70 -28.27
C THR A 72 14.43 7.13 -29.68
N LEU A 73 13.38 6.32 -29.88
CA LEU A 73 13.01 5.75 -31.17
C LEU A 73 12.41 6.81 -32.13
N ILE A 74 12.07 7.98 -31.62
CA ILE A 74 11.48 9.08 -32.37
C ILE A 74 12.32 10.33 -32.10
N PRO A 75 13.59 10.37 -32.54
CA PRO A 75 14.45 11.52 -32.27
C PRO A 75 13.91 12.78 -32.96
N ALA A 76 14.29 13.94 -32.41
CA ALA A 76 14.10 15.22 -33.10
C ALA A 76 14.84 15.18 -34.44
N LEU A 77 14.24 15.79 -35.47
CA LEU A 77 14.89 15.92 -36.76
C LEU A 77 15.88 17.09 -36.74
N PRO A 78 16.96 17.01 -37.52
CA PRO A 78 17.86 18.14 -37.69
C PRO A 78 17.16 19.31 -38.41
N PRO A 79 17.64 20.57 -38.24
CA PRO A 79 16.96 21.77 -38.73
C PRO A 79 16.92 21.88 -40.26
N ASP A 80 17.71 21.07 -40.97
CA ASP A 80 17.77 20.97 -42.44
C ASP A 80 16.70 20.05 -43.05
N ALA A 81 15.96 19.27 -42.25
CA ALA A 81 14.94 18.34 -42.70
C ALA A 81 13.67 19.02 -43.30
N GLY A 82 13.60 20.35 -43.27
CA GLY A 82 12.48 21.16 -43.73
C GLY A 82 11.42 21.38 -42.65
N ALA A 83 10.87 22.60 -42.60
CA ALA A 83 9.97 23.04 -41.52
C ALA A 83 8.74 22.13 -41.35
N SER A 84 8.16 21.64 -42.44
CA SER A 84 6.99 20.74 -42.41
C SER A 84 7.33 19.40 -41.75
N ALA A 85 8.49 18.81 -42.06
CA ALA A 85 8.90 17.53 -41.48
C ALA A 85 9.22 17.66 -39.98
N ILE A 86 9.85 18.79 -39.59
CA ILE A 86 10.14 19.11 -38.19
C ILE A 86 8.82 19.24 -37.40
N ALA A 87 7.87 20.03 -37.90
CA ALA A 87 6.57 20.22 -37.24
C ALA A 87 5.79 18.89 -37.10
N ALA A 88 5.78 18.06 -38.14
CA ALA A 88 5.15 16.74 -38.08
C ALA A 88 5.82 15.82 -37.05
N ARG A 89 7.16 15.86 -36.95
CA ARG A 89 7.92 15.09 -35.96
C ARG A 89 7.64 15.56 -34.54
N GLU A 90 7.60 16.86 -34.31
CA GLU A 90 7.29 17.46 -33.01
C GLU A 90 5.87 17.11 -32.56
N ALA A 91 4.89 17.19 -33.46
CA ALA A 91 3.52 16.78 -33.19
C ALA A 91 3.43 15.31 -32.76
N LEU A 92 4.14 14.42 -33.47
CA LEU A 92 4.18 13.00 -33.12
C LEU A 92 4.89 12.74 -31.78
N ARG A 93 5.97 13.46 -31.47
CA ARG A 93 6.63 13.39 -30.16
C ARG A 93 5.71 13.88 -29.04
N ALA A 94 5.02 15.00 -29.23
CA ALA A 94 4.06 15.53 -28.26
C ALA A 94 2.93 14.53 -27.99
N GLN A 95 2.41 13.89 -29.04
CA GLN A 95 1.41 12.81 -28.90
C GLN A 95 1.95 11.64 -28.08
N VAL A 96 3.15 11.15 -28.36
CA VAL A 96 3.74 10.03 -27.60
C VAL A 96 3.99 10.39 -26.14
N ILE A 97 4.43 11.62 -25.86
CA ILE A 97 4.59 12.13 -24.49
C ILE A 97 3.23 12.11 -23.76
N HIS A 98 2.18 12.60 -24.42
CA HIS A 98 0.84 12.60 -23.87
C HIS A 98 0.33 11.18 -23.60
N ASP A 99 0.44 10.28 -24.57
CA ASP A 99 0.05 8.87 -24.44
C ASP A 99 0.80 8.18 -23.30
N ASN A 100 2.12 8.41 -23.18
CA ASN A 100 2.93 7.87 -22.08
C ASN A 100 2.44 8.39 -20.73
N SER A 101 2.08 9.68 -20.63
CA SER A 101 1.54 10.24 -19.39
C SER A 101 0.21 9.58 -18.97
N ILE A 102 -0.65 9.26 -19.92
CA ILE A 102 -1.91 8.54 -19.68
C ILE A 102 -1.62 7.12 -19.21
N LYS A 103 -0.75 6.39 -19.92
CA LYS A 103 -0.36 5.02 -19.57
C LYS A 103 0.26 4.93 -18.18
N SER A 104 1.10 5.90 -17.82
CA SER A 104 1.73 5.96 -16.50
C SER A 104 0.69 6.08 -15.38
N LYS A 105 -0.33 6.93 -15.57
CA LYS A 105 -1.46 7.06 -14.64
C LYS A 105 -2.28 5.78 -14.56
N GLN A 106 -2.71 5.23 -15.70
CA GLN A 106 -3.47 3.99 -15.77
C GLN A 106 -2.74 2.82 -15.09
N ARG A 107 -1.42 2.74 -15.27
CA ARG A 107 -0.57 1.76 -14.57
C ARG A 107 -0.60 1.94 -13.07
N ALA A 108 -0.41 3.16 -12.58
CA ALA A 108 -0.42 3.46 -11.15
C ALA A 108 -1.77 3.12 -10.52
N ASP A 109 -2.87 3.51 -11.17
CA ASP A 109 -4.23 3.25 -10.72
C ASP A 109 -4.52 1.74 -10.67
N THR A 110 -4.18 1.02 -11.74
CA THR A 110 -4.36 -0.44 -11.80
C THR A 110 -3.57 -1.16 -10.70
N LEU A 111 -2.33 -0.73 -10.43
CA LEU A 111 -1.52 -1.30 -9.35
C LEU A 111 -2.12 -1.00 -7.97
N CYS A 112 -2.64 0.22 -7.77
CA CYS A 112 -3.32 0.61 -6.54
C CYS A 112 -4.56 -0.26 -6.32
N ASP A 113 -5.38 -0.48 -7.36
CA ASP A 113 -6.56 -1.32 -7.31
C ASP A 113 -6.23 -2.77 -6.95
N HIS A 114 -5.20 -3.36 -7.54
CA HIS A 114 -4.78 -4.73 -7.19
C HIS A 114 -4.34 -4.83 -5.73
N ARG A 115 -3.55 -3.88 -5.23
CA ARG A 115 -3.12 -3.85 -3.83
C ARG A 115 -4.30 -3.70 -2.89
N HIS A 116 -5.24 -2.80 -3.22
CA HIS A 116 -6.41 -2.54 -2.40
C HIS A 116 -7.37 -3.73 -2.38
N ARG A 117 -7.66 -4.35 -3.53
CA ARG A 117 -8.48 -5.58 -3.61
C ARG A 117 -7.91 -6.70 -2.76
N PHE A 118 -6.59 -6.90 -2.82
CA PHE A 118 -5.92 -7.89 -1.98
C PHE A 118 -6.00 -7.53 -0.49
N ALA A 119 -5.94 -6.23 -0.14
CA ALA A 119 -6.14 -5.76 1.23
C ALA A 119 -7.55 -6.08 1.74
N LEU A 120 -8.60 -5.82 0.95
CA LEU A 120 -9.98 -6.10 1.32
C LEU A 120 -10.20 -7.59 1.63
N LEU A 121 -9.56 -8.49 0.86
CA LEU A 121 -9.59 -9.92 1.13
C LEU A 121 -8.93 -10.26 2.47
N LEU A 122 -7.76 -9.70 2.75
CA LEU A 122 -7.10 -9.90 4.05
C LEU A 122 -7.96 -9.38 5.21
N ILE A 123 -8.61 -8.22 5.04
CA ILE A 123 -9.50 -7.64 6.05
C ILE A 123 -10.61 -8.63 6.39
N VAL A 124 -11.26 -9.23 5.39
CA VAL A 124 -12.35 -10.20 5.60
C VAL A 124 -11.86 -11.40 6.41
N HIS A 125 -10.69 -11.94 6.11
CA HIS A 125 -10.18 -13.15 6.75
C HIS A 125 -9.46 -12.92 8.10
N LEU A 126 -9.00 -11.70 8.37
CA LEU A 126 -8.43 -11.32 9.67
C LEU A 126 -9.49 -10.91 10.68
N ARG A 127 -10.59 -10.29 10.22
CA ARG A 127 -11.63 -9.71 11.09
C ARG A 127 -12.20 -10.68 12.15
N PRO A 128 -12.49 -11.96 11.85
CA PRO A 128 -13.15 -12.83 12.82
C PRO A 128 -12.28 -13.23 14.01
N ARG A 129 -10.96 -13.36 13.82
CA ARG A 129 -10.06 -13.97 14.82
C ARG A 129 -8.80 -13.15 15.15
N ALA A 130 -8.54 -12.07 14.42
CA ALA A 130 -7.32 -11.27 14.54
C ALA A 130 -7.58 -9.76 14.37
N GLY A 131 -8.58 -9.23 15.08
CA GLY A 131 -9.00 -7.83 15.02
C GLY A 131 -7.95 -6.79 15.46
N LEU A 132 -7.16 -7.07 16.50
CA LEU A 132 -6.10 -6.17 16.99
C LEU A 132 -4.94 -6.12 15.99
N ARG A 133 -4.52 -7.29 15.48
CA ARG A 133 -3.54 -7.37 14.41
C ARG A 133 -4.03 -6.63 13.16
N LEU A 134 -5.30 -6.80 12.80
CA LEU A 134 -5.92 -6.09 11.68
C LEU A 134 -5.85 -4.57 11.88
N GLN A 135 -6.26 -4.04 13.03
CA GLN A 135 -6.17 -2.60 13.32
C GLN A 135 -4.75 -2.05 13.14
N ARG A 136 -3.74 -2.82 13.56
CA ARG A 136 -2.34 -2.44 13.35
C ARG A 136 -1.95 -2.44 11.88
N LEU A 137 -2.35 -3.47 11.13
CA LEU A 137 -2.05 -3.54 9.69
C LEU A 137 -2.71 -2.39 8.93
N LEU A 138 -3.96 -2.07 9.24
CA LEU A 138 -4.69 -0.97 8.60
C LEU A 138 -4.03 0.38 8.89
N SER A 139 -3.59 0.61 10.12
CA SER A 139 -2.90 1.86 10.47
C SER A 139 -1.49 1.95 9.88
N ALA A 140 -0.78 0.82 9.73
CA ALA A 140 0.57 0.79 9.20
C ALA A 140 0.65 0.89 7.66
N HIS A 141 -0.36 0.38 6.95
CA HIS A 141 -0.35 0.22 5.49
C HIS A 141 -1.49 0.98 4.79
N ILE A 142 -1.94 2.09 5.37
CA ILE A 142 -2.85 3.02 4.70
C ILE A 142 -2.09 3.81 3.62
N VAL A 143 -2.66 3.84 2.41
CA VAL A 143 -2.11 4.56 1.25
C VAL A 143 -2.79 5.93 1.13
N SER A 144 -4.11 5.97 1.32
CA SER A 144 -4.92 7.19 1.26
C SER A 144 -6.16 7.05 2.16
N GLY A 145 -6.72 8.17 2.58
CA GLY A 145 -7.91 8.24 3.44
C GLY A 145 -7.59 8.12 4.93
N THR A 146 -8.59 7.75 5.72
CA THR A 146 -8.48 7.56 7.18
C THR A 146 -8.79 6.12 7.58
N VAL A 147 -8.13 5.62 8.64
CA VAL A 147 -8.27 4.23 9.06
C VAL A 147 -9.72 3.93 9.42
N GLY A 148 -10.32 2.94 8.74
CA GLY A 148 -11.71 2.51 8.96
C GLY A 148 -12.76 3.31 8.18
N ALA A 149 -12.39 4.35 7.43
CA ALA A 149 -13.30 5.03 6.53
C ALA A 149 -13.59 4.18 5.27
N SER A 150 -14.74 4.42 4.64
CA SER A 150 -15.19 3.69 3.45
C SER A 150 -14.36 3.98 2.21
N ASP A 151 -13.68 5.13 2.18
CA ASP A 151 -12.82 5.61 1.09
C ASP A 151 -11.33 5.29 1.31
N ALA A 152 -11.00 4.57 2.38
CA ALA A 152 -9.62 4.27 2.73
C ALA A 152 -9.00 3.23 1.77
N LEU A 153 -7.83 3.58 1.23
CA LEU A 153 -7.03 2.70 0.38
C LEU A 153 -5.88 2.10 1.19
N TYR A 154 -5.64 0.81 0.99
CA TYR A 154 -4.66 0.04 1.75
C TYR A 154 -3.73 -0.74 0.82
N ASP A 155 -2.47 -0.88 1.22
CA ASP A 155 -1.50 -1.71 0.51
C ASP A 155 -1.57 -3.17 1.02
N GLY A 156 -2.44 -3.97 0.39
CA GLY A 156 -2.63 -5.37 0.78
C GLY A 156 -1.39 -6.24 0.59
N ILE A 157 -0.52 -5.90 -0.36
CA ILE A 157 0.73 -6.63 -0.59
C ILE A 157 1.68 -6.39 0.59
N ALA A 158 1.83 -5.14 1.03
CA ALA A 158 2.63 -4.81 2.20
C ALA A 158 2.07 -5.43 3.48
N MET A 159 0.74 -5.41 3.66
CA MET A 159 0.07 -6.07 4.78
C MET A 159 0.39 -7.57 4.83
N TYR A 160 0.28 -8.27 3.70
CA TYR A 160 0.56 -9.70 3.63
C TYR A 160 2.05 -10.02 3.85
N LEU A 161 2.97 -9.21 3.31
CA LEU A 161 4.40 -9.40 3.55
C LEU A 161 4.75 -9.24 5.05
N GLU A 162 4.06 -8.35 5.77
CA GLU A 162 4.21 -8.25 7.23
C GLU A 162 3.68 -9.49 7.96
N LEU A 163 2.55 -10.05 7.53
CA LEU A 163 2.03 -11.32 8.06
C LEU A 163 2.98 -12.48 7.77
N ARG A 164 3.51 -12.55 6.54
CA ARG A 164 4.47 -13.57 6.13
C ARG A 164 5.78 -13.45 6.91
N ALA A 165 6.18 -12.23 7.32
CA ALA A 165 7.35 -12.03 8.17
C ALA A 165 7.19 -12.64 9.58
N LEU A 166 5.96 -12.87 10.05
CA LEU A 166 5.70 -13.58 11.30
C LEU A 166 6.26 -15.02 11.28
N ARG A 167 6.30 -15.64 10.10
CA ARG A 167 6.92 -16.96 9.88
C ARG A 167 8.39 -16.98 10.27
N ALA A 168 9.11 -15.89 9.98
CA ALA A 168 10.53 -15.74 10.28
C ALA A 168 10.78 -15.18 11.69
N ALA A 169 9.81 -14.45 12.26
CA ALA A 169 9.93 -13.86 13.58
C ALA A 169 9.86 -14.95 14.66
N ARG A 170 11.03 -15.45 15.09
CA ARG A 170 11.13 -16.28 16.28
C ARG A 170 10.79 -15.44 17.52
N MET A 171 9.60 -15.60 18.07
CA MET A 171 9.42 -15.27 19.49
C MET A 171 10.26 -16.25 20.30
N THR A 172 11.25 -15.74 21.01
CA THR A 172 12.05 -16.54 21.92
C THR A 172 11.15 -17.09 23.03
N LYS A 173 11.47 -18.29 23.55
CA LYS A 173 10.76 -18.87 24.71
C LYS A 173 10.57 -17.84 25.86
N PRO A 174 11.59 -17.07 26.29
CA PRO A 174 11.41 -16.06 27.33
C PRO A 174 10.42 -14.95 26.96
N GLN A 175 10.33 -14.53 25.69
CA GLN A 175 9.34 -13.54 25.26
C GLN A 175 7.91 -14.10 25.32
N ARG A 176 7.72 -15.37 24.95
CA ARG A 176 6.41 -16.04 25.08
C ARG A 176 6.03 -16.18 26.55
N ASP A 177 6.97 -16.60 27.39
CA ASP A 177 6.74 -16.79 28.83
C ASP A 177 6.52 -15.45 29.55
N ALA A 178 7.13 -14.35 29.10
CA ALA A 178 6.87 -13.00 29.61
C ALA A 178 5.45 -12.51 29.25
N VAL A 179 4.99 -12.76 28.03
CA VAL A 179 3.61 -12.43 27.63
C VAL A 179 2.61 -13.27 28.41
N ARG A 180 2.87 -14.57 28.56
CA ARG A 180 2.00 -15.48 29.32
C ARG A 180 1.89 -15.06 30.80
N ARG A 181 3.01 -14.66 31.40
CA ARG A 181 3.04 -14.08 32.75
C ARG A 181 2.26 -12.77 32.83
N ALA A 182 2.46 -11.85 31.89
CA ALA A 182 1.70 -10.60 31.87
C ALA A 182 0.18 -10.81 31.75
N LEU A 183 -0.26 -11.83 31.01
CA LEU A 183 -1.68 -12.21 30.94
C LEU A 183 -2.18 -12.83 32.26
N ALA A 184 -1.41 -13.74 32.87
CA ALA A 184 -1.74 -14.31 34.17
C ALA A 184 -1.78 -13.25 35.28
N ASP A 185 -0.85 -12.30 35.29
CA ASP A 185 -0.81 -11.16 36.21
C ASP A 185 -2.03 -10.25 36.02
N MET A 186 -2.52 -10.12 34.79
CA MET A 186 -3.75 -9.40 34.48
C MET A 186 -5.01 -10.11 34.95
N GLU A 187 -5.06 -11.44 34.86
CA GLU A 187 -6.18 -12.25 35.39
C GLU A 187 -6.20 -12.22 36.92
N GLN A 188 -5.04 -12.19 37.56
CA GLN A 188 -4.91 -12.20 39.02
C GLN A 188 -5.05 -10.83 39.67
N SER A 189 -4.92 -9.74 38.90
CA SER A 189 -5.02 -8.39 39.45
C SER A 189 -6.45 -7.85 39.29
N PRO A 190 -7.24 -7.81 40.38
CA PRO A 190 -8.60 -7.27 40.32
C PRO A 190 -8.56 -5.83 39.82
N LEU A 191 -9.57 -5.46 39.03
CA LEU A 191 -9.77 -4.06 38.67
C LEU A 191 -10.14 -3.29 39.93
N ALA A 192 -9.61 -2.08 40.06
CA ALA A 192 -10.03 -1.18 41.14
C ALA A 192 -11.54 -0.94 41.05
N ASP A 193 -12.21 -0.90 42.20
CA ASP A 193 -13.64 -0.58 42.24
C ASP A 193 -13.90 0.78 41.59
N GLY A 194 -14.83 0.81 40.63
CA GLY A 194 -15.13 2.01 39.83
C GLY A 194 -14.23 2.23 38.61
N CYS A 195 -13.44 1.25 38.20
CA CYS A 195 -12.65 1.33 36.97
C CYS A 195 -13.55 1.56 35.74
N SER A 196 -13.25 2.59 34.94
CA SER A 196 -14.00 2.87 33.73
C SER A 196 -13.75 1.78 32.67
N VAL A 197 -14.73 1.56 31.80
CA VAL A 197 -14.63 0.64 30.66
C VAL A 197 -13.39 0.94 29.79
N GLN A 198 -12.99 2.22 29.71
CA GLN A 198 -11.81 2.66 28.97
C GLN A 198 -10.50 2.32 29.69
N ALA A 199 -10.46 2.39 31.02
CA ALA A 199 -9.32 1.95 31.83
C ALA A 199 -9.14 0.43 31.78
N PHE A 200 -10.24 -0.35 31.77
CA PHE A 200 -10.18 -1.79 31.55
C PHE A 200 -9.64 -2.15 30.16
N SER A 201 -10.22 -1.57 29.11
CA SER A 201 -9.85 -1.88 27.73
C SER A 201 -8.44 -1.45 27.37
N SER A 202 -7.94 -0.34 27.92
CA SER A 202 -6.54 0.08 27.75
C SER A 202 -5.57 -0.86 28.45
N ARG A 203 -5.89 -1.33 29.67
CA ARG A 203 -5.09 -2.32 30.39
C ARG A 203 -5.02 -3.65 29.64
N ALA A 204 -6.14 -4.15 29.10
CA ALA A 204 -6.21 -5.37 28.31
C ALA A 204 -5.37 -5.32 27.02
N ARG A 205 -5.18 -4.12 26.45
CA ARG A 205 -4.41 -3.92 25.21
C ARG A 205 -2.90 -3.78 25.43
N GLN A 206 -2.43 -3.51 26.66
CA GLN A 206 -1.00 -3.26 26.94
C GLN A 206 -0.06 -4.47 26.67
N PRO A 207 -0.35 -5.70 27.14
CA PRO A 207 0.54 -6.84 26.92
C PRO A 207 0.66 -7.20 25.43
N LEU A 208 -0.45 -7.02 24.71
CA LEU A 208 -0.56 -7.27 23.27
C LEU A 208 0.25 -6.24 22.48
N HIS A 209 0.19 -4.96 22.85
CA HIS A 209 1.01 -3.92 22.21
C HIS A 209 2.52 -4.15 22.39
N ALA A 210 2.99 -4.51 23.58
CA ALA A 210 4.41 -4.75 23.87
C ALA A 210 4.97 -5.93 23.04
N ARG A 211 4.19 -7.00 22.91
CA ARG A 211 4.51 -8.19 22.11
C ARG A 211 4.68 -7.87 20.62
N HIS A 212 3.83 -7.00 20.11
CA HIS A 212 3.76 -6.66 18.71
C HIS A 212 4.85 -5.67 18.28
N GLN A 213 5.32 -4.79 19.17
CA GLN A 213 6.44 -3.87 18.93
C GLN A 213 7.80 -4.57 18.81
N SER A 214 8.02 -5.71 19.48
CA SER A 214 9.27 -6.47 19.36
C SER A 214 9.40 -7.21 18.02
N VAL A 215 8.28 -7.49 17.34
CA VAL A 215 8.26 -8.22 16.06
C VAL A 215 8.48 -7.29 14.86
N SER A 216 8.09 -6.01 14.96
CA SER A 216 8.12 -5.06 13.85
C SER A 216 9.43 -4.26 13.72
N ARG A 217 10.49 -4.56 14.51
CA ARG A 217 11.64 -3.64 14.66
C ARG A 217 12.99 -3.87 13.97
N PRO A 218 13.34 -4.93 13.19
CA PRO A 218 14.65 -4.88 12.49
C PRO A 218 14.67 -4.76 10.95
N THR A 219 13.64 -5.12 10.18
CA THR A 219 13.92 -5.48 8.75
C THR A 219 13.31 -4.58 7.67
N VAL A 220 12.11 -4.02 7.86
CA VAL A 220 11.40 -3.34 6.74
C VAL A 220 11.95 -1.94 6.44
N ARG A 221 12.47 -1.21 7.43
CA ARG A 221 13.07 0.12 7.21
C ARG A 221 14.35 0.10 6.37
N ARG A 222 15.09 -1.02 6.33
CA ARG A 222 16.31 -1.13 5.50
C ARG A 222 16.02 -1.38 4.02
N ILE A 223 14.93 -2.08 3.69
CA ILE A 223 14.63 -2.43 2.28
C ILE A 223 14.06 -1.24 1.51
N CYS A 224 13.27 -0.37 2.15
CA CYS A 224 12.81 0.87 1.50
C CYS A 224 13.93 1.92 1.35
N ALA A 225 14.88 1.99 2.30
CA ALA A 225 16.02 2.91 2.20
C ALA A 225 17.02 2.52 1.09
N LEU A 226 17.20 1.22 0.83
CA LEU A 226 18.13 0.73 -0.20
C LEU A 226 17.63 0.93 -1.64
N ARG A 227 16.32 1.10 -1.86
CA ARG A 227 15.76 1.31 -3.21
C ARG A 227 15.73 2.79 -3.63
N VAL A 228 15.74 3.71 -2.68
CA VAL A 228 15.83 5.16 -2.96
C VAL A 228 17.25 5.56 -3.36
N HIS A 229 18.29 4.92 -2.83
CA HIS A 229 19.67 5.25 -3.21
C HIS A 229 20.09 4.74 -4.60
N ARG A 230 19.59 3.59 -5.07
CA ARG A 230 20.05 3.03 -6.36
C ARG A 230 19.55 3.74 -7.62
N ARG A 231 18.60 4.68 -7.51
CA ARG A 231 18.16 5.52 -8.64
C ARG A 231 18.77 6.92 -8.66
N ALA A 232 19.50 7.31 -7.61
CA ALA A 232 20.15 8.62 -7.55
C ALA A 232 21.55 8.65 -8.19
N ASP A 233 22.18 7.50 -8.41
CA ASP A 233 23.59 7.41 -8.80
C ASP A 233 23.86 7.22 -10.31
N ALA A 234 22.82 7.21 -11.16
CA ALA A 234 22.99 6.96 -12.60
C ALA A 234 22.97 8.23 -13.49
N ALA A 235 22.98 9.43 -12.91
CA ALA A 235 23.05 10.66 -13.69
C ALA A 235 23.80 11.75 -12.92
N ARG A 236 25.14 11.77 -13.01
CA ARG A 236 25.95 12.95 -12.64
C ARG A 236 27.30 12.94 -13.37
N SER A 237 27.43 13.82 -14.35
CA SER A 237 28.66 14.49 -14.73
C SER A 237 28.35 16.01 -14.79
N PRO A 238 29.32 16.91 -14.51
CA PRO A 238 29.07 18.00 -13.58
C PRO A 238 28.76 19.34 -14.26
N SER A 239 27.72 20.02 -13.79
CA SER A 239 27.65 21.48 -13.86
C SER A 239 27.86 22.04 -12.45
N SER A 240 28.83 22.95 -12.33
CA SER A 240 29.26 23.56 -11.08
C SER A 240 28.13 24.38 -10.46
N TRP A 241 27.80 24.08 -9.20
CA TRP A 241 26.96 24.94 -8.38
C TRP A 241 27.87 25.77 -7.47
N HIS A 242 27.88 27.09 -7.65
CA HIS A 242 28.43 28.01 -6.66
C HIS A 242 27.31 28.47 -5.74
N VAL A 243 27.44 28.15 -4.45
CA VAL A 243 26.58 28.67 -3.39
C VAL A 243 27.35 29.80 -2.70
N SER A 244 26.91 31.05 -2.90
CA SER A 244 27.35 32.16 -2.06
C SER A 244 26.37 32.33 -0.91
N VAL A 245 26.88 32.31 0.31
CA VAL A 245 26.08 32.52 1.52
C VAL A 245 26.42 33.90 2.04
N ASP A 246 25.51 34.85 1.81
CA ASP A 246 25.56 36.14 2.47
C ASP A 246 24.32 36.33 3.35
N GLY A 247 24.54 36.92 4.52
CA GLY A 247 23.63 36.91 5.65
C GLY A 247 22.18 37.29 5.32
N LYS A 248 21.27 36.37 5.62
CA LYS A 248 19.80 36.49 5.72
C LYS A 248 18.91 36.23 4.51
N ARG A 249 19.38 35.97 3.27
CA ARG A 249 18.49 35.43 2.20
C ARG A 249 19.23 34.45 1.28
N ARG A 250 18.72 33.23 1.14
CA ARG A 250 19.18 32.27 0.13
C ARG A 250 18.48 32.59 -1.20
N ARG A 251 19.24 32.94 -2.24
CA ARG A 251 18.72 33.04 -3.62
C ARG A 251 19.37 31.97 -4.49
N LEU A 252 18.54 31.24 -5.23
CA LEU A 252 18.98 30.35 -6.30
C LEU A 252 18.79 31.10 -7.62
N PHE A 253 19.84 31.22 -8.40
CA PHE A 253 19.76 31.75 -9.77
C PHE A 253 19.70 30.58 -10.74
N LEU A 254 18.66 30.55 -11.57
CA LEU A 254 18.62 29.77 -12.80
C LEU A 254 18.75 30.75 -13.96
N SER A 255 19.58 30.41 -14.94
CA SER A 255 19.74 31.23 -16.15
C SER A 255 18.42 31.27 -16.93
N GLY A 256 17.77 32.44 -16.97
CA GLY A 256 16.66 32.78 -17.86
C GLY A 256 15.23 32.57 -17.33
N ALA A 257 14.67 33.60 -16.67
CA ALA A 257 13.24 33.90 -16.39
C ALA A 257 12.40 32.83 -15.63
N LEU A 258 11.45 33.11 -14.72
CA LEU A 258 10.80 34.30 -14.18
C LEU A 258 10.48 34.02 -12.69
N LEU A 259 10.46 35.06 -11.87
CA LEU A 259 10.42 35.04 -10.40
C LEU A 259 9.02 34.66 -9.85
N LEU A 260 8.94 33.68 -8.95
CA LEU A 260 7.86 33.56 -7.97
C LEU A 260 8.44 33.88 -6.59
N ASP A 261 8.06 35.02 -6.02
CA ASP A 261 8.28 35.34 -4.62
C ASP A 261 7.29 34.52 -3.78
N VAL A 262 7.83 33.71 -2.86
CA VAL A 262 7.03 33.03 -1.83
C VAL A 262 7.35 33.72 -0.52
N ASP A 263 6.59 34.77 -0.20
CA ASP A 263 6.56 35.32 1.14
C ASP A 263 5.75 34.40 2.06
N ASN A 264 6.43 33.92 3.09
CA ASN A 264 5.88 33.11 4.16
C ASN A 264 5.46 34.03 5.31
N ALA A 265 4.19 34.44 5.37
CA ALA A 265 3.61 35.06 6.55
C ALA A 265 2.07 34.97 6.56
N GLY A 266 1.53 34.32 7.60
CA GLY A 266 0.42 34.83 8.41
C GLY A 266 -0.97 34.99 7.79
N ALA A 267 -1.92 34.20 8.29
CA ALA A 267 -3.33 34.49 8.55
C ALA A 267 -4.04 35.55 7.67
N VAL A 268 -5.05 35.11 6.91
CA VAL A 268 -6.03 36.02 6.30
C VAL A 268 -7.45 35.59 6.66
N GLU A 269 -8.08 36.43 7.47
CA GLU A 269 -9.52 36.56 7.68
C GLU A 269 -10.26 36.74 6.35
N LEU A 270 -11.35 35.99 6.18
CA LEU A 270 -12.30 36.18 5.10
C LEU A 270 -13.20 37.39 5.40
N SER A 271 -12.86 38.55 4.83
CA SER A 271 -13.80 39.67 4.72
C SER A 271 -14.42 39.68 3.32
N ARG A 272 -15.75 39.58 3.28
CA ARG A 272 -16.59 39.57 2.07
C ARG A 272 -17.11 40.99 1.86
N ASP A 273 -16.65 41.66 0.81
CA ASP A 273 -17.30 42.88 0.29
C ASP A 273 -17.02 43.03 -1.20
N LEU A 274 -18.05 42.84 -2.03
CA LEU A 274 -18.24 43.43 -3.37
C LEU A 274 -19.75 43.33 -3.62
N ASN A 275 -20.54 44.35 -3.29
CA ASN A 275 -20.74 45.63 -3.97
C ASN A 275 -21.43 45.50 -5.35
N LYS A 276 -22.55 46.23 -5.42
CA LYS A 276 -23.51 46.40 -6.51
C LYS A 276 -23.05 47.53 -7.44
N GLY A 277 -23.62 47.53 -8.64
CA GLY A 277 -23.74 48.70 -9.52
C GLY A 277 -22.91 48.53 -10.80
N GLY A 278 -23.41 48.87 -11.97
CA GLY A 278 -24.67 49.51 -12.38
C GLY A 278 -24.75 49.48 -13.91
#